data_AF-J3DL00-F1
#
_entry.id   AF-J3DL00-F1
#
_cell.length_a   1.000
_cell.length_b   1.000
_cell.length_c   1.000
_cell.angle_alpha   90.00
_cell.angle_beta   90.00
_cell.angle_gamma   90.00
#
_symmetry.space_group_name_H-M   'P 1'
#
loop_
_entity.id
_entity.type
_entity.pdbx_description
1 polymer ?
#
loop_
_entity_poly.entity_id
_entity_poly.type
_entity_poly.pdbx_seq_one_letter_code
_entity_poly.pdbx_strand_id
1 'polypeptide(L)'
;MDYPKSVPSAGLVNGKFVNENPIIGSAGSLIPAQWGNAVSEEMISVIQSAGLVPDEQDNTQLNAAIAIKVTDSIIPVASQQEAETGIDNAKRMTSLRVFQAIAKNVQQATETIAGVARIASQSQTNEGVNDVTIVTPKNLRFGFAISLTTNGYIVFPSWLGGLIIQWIGTSTLGIQGAYSSFTLAFPNACFGVFPTTLNGSAPASVSLGPKTLTGFTLYSSILPCGFGAIAIGR
;
A
#
# COMPACT_ATOMS: atom_id res chain seq x y z
N MET A 1 37.00 39.08 -9.50
CA MET A 1 37.65 40.40 -9.70
C MET A 1 37.48 40.88 -11.15
N ASP A 2 37.27 42.18 -11.38
CA ASP A 2 37.18 42.80 -12.72
C ASP A 2 38.47 43.59 -13.03
N TYR A 3 38.67 44.02 -14.28
CA TYR A 3 39.81 44.85 -14.71
C TYR A 3 39.81 46.22 -13.99
N PRO A 4 40.98 46.87 -13.77
CA PRO A 4 41.11 48.09 -12.98
C PRO A 4 40.64 49.35 -13.73
N LYS A 5 39.36 49.39 -14.12
CA LYS A 5 38.72 50.48 -14.90
C LYS A 5 38.67 51.82 -14.17
N SER A 6 38.84 51.82 -12.84
CA SER A 6 38.86 53.02 -12.00
C SER A 6 40.22 53.73 -11.97
N VAL A 7 41.27 53.14 -12.54
CA VAL A 7 42.61 53.74 -12.62
C VAL A 7 42.76 54.46 -13.96
N PRO A 8 42.79 55.81 -14.00
CA PRO A 8 42.78 56.57 -15.26
C PRO A 8 43.99 56.32 -16.17
N SER A 9 45.11 55.84 -15.61
CA SER A 9 46.34 55.49 -16.33
C SER A 9 46.41 54.02 -16.77
N ALA A 10 45.42 53.19 -16.43
CA ALA A 10 45.35 51.84 -16.96
C ALA A 10 44.83 51.90 -18.39
N GLY A 11 45.73 51.89 -19.39
CA GLY A 11 45.34 51.82 -20.80
C GLY A 11 44.58 50.52 -21.06
N LEU A 12 43.25 50.56 -21.03
CA LEU A 12 42.36 49.42 -21.30
C LEU A 12 41.61 49.67 -22.61
N VAL A 13 41.56 48.66 -23.48
CA VAL A 13 40.70 48.71 -24.69
C VAL A 13 39.58 47.72 -24.51
N ASN A 14 38.33 48.19 -24.66
CA ASN A 14 37.11 47.40 -24.41
C ASN A 14 37.09 46.71 -23.03
N GLY A 15 37.70 47.35 -22.02
CA GLY A 15 37.74 46.85 -20.66
C GLY A 15 38.69 45.68 -20.42
N LYS A 16 39.65 45.42 -21.32
CA LYS A 16 40.67 44.38 -21.18
C LYS A 16 42.08 44.96 -21.22
N PHE A 17 43.04 44.20 -20.70
CA PHE A 17 44.45 44.59 -20.76
C PHE A 17 44.97 44.64 -22.21
N VAL A 18 45.77 45.65 -22.53
CA VAL A 18 46.46 45.82 -23.81
C VAL A 18 47.93 46.19 -23.59
N ASN A 19 48.79 45.78 -24.53
CA ASN A 19 50.17 46.21 -24.54
C ASN A 19 50.28 47.68 -24.97
N GLU A 20 51.37 48.33 -24.57
CA GLU A 20 51.71 49.65 -25.08
C GLU A 20 51.93 49.60 -26.60
N ASN A 21 51.47 50.62 -27.32
CA ASN A 21 51.75 50.77 -28.74
C ASN A 21 52.44 52.12 -29.01
N PRO A 22 53.78 52.14 -29.08
CA PRO A 22 54.56 53.35 -29.29
C PRO A 22 54.32 54.02 -30.66
N ILE A 23 53.84 53.27 -31.65
CA ILE A 23 53.66 53.75 -33.04
C ILE A 23 52.44 54.67 -33.15
N ILE A 24 51.41 54.45 -32.32
CA ILE A 24 50.17 55.24 -32.28
C ILE A 24 49.97 56.00 -30.95
N GLY A 25 50.99 56.03 -30.09
CA GLY A 25 50.96 56.76 -28.81
C GLY A 25 49.96 56.21 -27.78
N SER A 26 49.56 54.94 -27.89
CA SER A 26 48.62 54.33 -26.93
C SER A 26 49.36 53.74 -25.74
N ALA A 27 49.08 54.27 -24.54
CA ALA A 27 49.64 53.75 -23.29
C ALA A 27 49.18 52.31 -23.03
N GLY A 28 50.10 51.47 -22.56
CA GLY A 28 49.79 50.10 -22.17
C GLY A 28 48.92 50.03 -20.90
N SER A 29 48.37 48.86 -20.65
CA SER A 29 47.69 48.57 -19.40
C SER A 29 48.62 48.63 -18.20
N LEU A 30 48.25 49.45 -17.24
CA LEU A 30 48.80 49.36 -15.90
C LEU A 30 48.16 48.16 -15.18
N ILE A 31 48.97 47.34 -14.52
CA ILE A 31 48.50 46.34 -13.55
C ILE A 31 48.79 46.91 -12.15
N PRO A 32 47.80 47.54 -11.48
CA PRO A 32 48.01 48.09 -10.14
C PRO A 32 48.31 46.97 -9.14
N ALA A 33 49.17 47.23 -8.16
CA ALA A 33 49.44 46.29 -7.07
C ALA A 33 48.15 45.85 -6.35
N GLN A 34 47.19 46.76 -6.17
CA GLN A 34 45.88 46.44 -5.60
C GLN A 34 45.15 45.33 -6.39
N TRP A 35 45.23 45.37 -7.72
CA TRP A 35 44.59 44.37 -8.57
C TRP A 35 45.34 43.03 -8.52
N GLY A 36 46.68 43.07 -8.60
CA GLY A 36 47.52 41.87 -8.53
C GLY A 36 47.40 41.13 -7.19
N ASN A 37 47.36 41.89 -6.08
CA ASN A 37 47.13 41.34 -4.75
C ASN A 37 45.74 40.71 -4.65
N ALA A 38 44.69 41.40 -5.11
CA ALA A 38 43.33 40.88 -5.02
C ALA A 38 43.12 39.58 -5.82
N VAL A 39 43.74 39.44 -7.00
CA VAL A 39 43.71 38.16 -7.74
C VAL A 39 44.48 37.06 -7.01
N SER A 40 45.64 37.40 -6.44
CA SER A 40 46.47 36.45 -5.68
C SER A 40 45.76 35.98 -4.41
N GLU A 41 45.13 36.89 -3.68
CA GLU A 41 44.36 36.61 -2.46
C GLU A 41 43.13 35.74 -2.75
N GLU A 42 42.42 35.94 -3.85
CA GLU A 42 41.32 35.05 -4.28
C GLU A 42 41.81 33.62 -4.52
N MET A 43 42.94 33.45 -5.22
CA MET A 43 43.53 32.13 -5.45
C MET A 43 43.99 31.48 -4.14
N ILE A 44 44.65 32.26 -3.26
CA ILE A 44 45.08 31.81 -1.94
C ILE A 44 43.88 31.38 -1.08
N SER A 45 42.77 32.12 -1.12
CA SER A 45 41.55 31.79 -0.39
C SER A 45 40.95 30.45 -0.86
N VAL A 46 40.96 30.19 -2.17
CA VAL A 46 40.53 28.89 -2.71
C VAL A 46 41.45 27.75 -2.22
N ILE A 47 42.77 27.97 -2.22
CA ILE A 47 43.77 27.00 -1.75
C ILE A 47 43.59 26.70 -0.24
N GLN A 48 43.52 27.75 0.58
CA GLN A 48 43.36 27.63 2.03
C GLN A 48 42.02 27.01 2.42
N SER A 49 40.93 27.37 1.72
CA SER A 49 39.62 26.78 1.98
C SER A 49 39.55 25.30 1.59
N ALA A 50 40.47 24.79 0.78
CA ALA A 50 40.66 23.36 0.52
C ALA A 50 41.63 22.68 1.50
N GLY A 51 42.10 23.40 2.54
CA GLY A 51 43.01 22.87 3.57
C GLY A 51 44.48 22.80 3.17
N LEU A 52 44.87 23.41 2.03
CA LEU A 52 46.25 23.45 1.56
C LEU A 52 46.96 24.71 2.08
N VAL A 53 48.28 24.62 2.28
CA VAL A 53 49.13 25.77 2.65
C VAL A 53 49.68 26.40 1.36
N PRO A 54 49.41 27.68 1.06
CA PRO A 54 49.93 28.34 -0.13
C PRO A 54 51.46 28.33 -0.18
N ASP A 55 52.03 27.99 -1.34
CA ASP A 55 53.45 27.93 -1.63
C ASP A 55 53.73 28.58 -2.99
N GLU A 56 54.51 29.65 -2.99
CA GLU A 56 54.90 30.38 -4.21
C GLU A 56 55.76 29.55 -5.16
N GLN A 57 56.35 28.45 -4.70
CA GLN A 57 57.12 27.52 -5.52
C GLN A 57 56.24 26.46 -6.21
N ASP A 58 54.96 26.34 -5.84
CA ASP A 58 54.02 25.35 -6.37
C ASP A 58 52.87 25.98 -7.17
N ASN A 59 52.99 25.94 -8.50
CA ASN A 59 51.97 26.44 -9.41
C ASN A 59 50.82 25.45 -9.67
N THR A 60 50.72 24.33 -8.93
CA THR A 60 49.68 23.30 -9.09
C THR A 60 48.59 23.35 -8.02
N GLN A 61 48.77 24.16 -6.97
CA GLN A 61 47.91 24.18 -5.79
C GLN A 61 46.45 24.56 -6.06
N LEU A 62 46.20 25.50 -6.97
CA LEU A 62 44.82 25.88 -7.32
C LEU A 62 44.06 24.69 -7.94
N ASN A 63 44.72 23.91 -8.79
CA ASN A 63 44.13 22.72 -9.39
C ASN A 63 43.86 21.64 -8.34
N ALA A 64 44.81 21.42 -7.42
CA ALA A 64 44.64 20.48 -6.31
C ALA A 64 43.46 20.88 -5.41
N ALA A 65 43.33 22.17 -5.08
CA ALA A 65 42.22 22.70 -4.28
C ALA A 65 40.86 22.49 -4.96
N ILE A 66 40.76 22.72 -6.27
CA ILE A 66 39.55 22.46 -7.06
C ILE A 66 39.22 20.96 -7.04
N ALA A 67 40.20 20.08 -7.24
CA ALA A 67 39.98 18.64 -7.24
C ALA A 67 39.45 18.14 -5.87
N ILE A 68 39.99 18.65 -4.77
CA ILE A 68 39.53 18.33 -3.41
C ILE A 68 38.08 18.80 -3.22
N LYS A 69 37.77 20.07 -3.51
CA LYS A 69 36.42 20.61 -3.31
C LYS A 69 35.35 19.95 -4.18
N VAL A 70 35.71 19.56 -5.41
CA VAL A 70 34.82 18.77 -6.26
C VAL A 70 34.57 17.40 -5.63
N THR A 71 35.60 16.74 -5.11
CA THR A 71 35.51 15.42 -4.46
C THR A 71 34.70 15.46 -3.17
N ASP A 72 34.92 16.45 -2.31
CA ASP A 72 34.15 16.66 -1.06
C ASP A 72 32.66 16.93 -1.35
N SER A 73 32.36 17.53 -2.50
CA SER A 73 30.98 17.71 -2.96
C SER A 73 30.33 16.41 -3.43
N ILE A 74 31.09 15.32 -3.60
CA ILE A 74 30.58 13.99 -3.96
C ILE A 74 30.31 13.21 -2.67
N ILE A 75 29.13 13.39 -2.10
CA ILE A 75 28.65 12.49 -1.04
C ILE A 75 28.80 11.03 -1.53
N PRO A 76 29.54 10.16 -0.82
CA PRO A 76 29.79 8.80 -1.28
C PRO A 76 28.49 7.99 -1.33
N VAL A 77 28.40 7.09 -2.32
CA VAL A 77 27.23 6.21 -2.49
C VAL A 77 27.30 5.06 -1.49
N ALA A 78 26.19 4.75 -0.83
CA ALA A 78 26.09 3.61 0.06
C ALA A 78 26.28 2.27 -0.68
N SER A 79 26.99 1.35 -0.04
CA SER A 79 27.04 -0.07 -0.44
C SER A 79 25.71 -0.77 -0.16
N GLN A 80 25.56 -2.01 -0.65
CA GLN A 80 24.35 -2.80 -0.40
C GLN A 80 24.13 -3.07 1.10
N GLN A 81 25.19 -3.47 1.80
CA GLN A 81 25.10 -3.80 3.23
C GLN A 81 24.73 -2.57 4.07
N GLU A 82 25.28 -1.41 3.73
CA GLU A 82 24.97 -0.14 4.41
C GLU A 82 23.52 0.27 4.15
N ALA A 83 23.04 0.11 2.91
CA ALA A 83 21.66 0.35 2.54
C ALA A 83 20.67 -0.56 3.29
N GLU A 84 20.98 -1.85 3.44
CA GLU A 84 20.12 -2.83 4.10
C GLU A 84 20.10 -2.66 5.63
N THR A 85 21.21 -2.23 6.23
CA THR A 85 21.32 -2.01 7.69
C THR A 85 20.76 -0.65 8.12
N GLY A 86 20.83 0.38 7.28
CA GLY A 86 20.17 1.67 7.50
C GLY A 86 20.70 2.51 8.67
N ILE A 87 21.97 2.34 9.04
CA ILE A 87 22.59 3.04 10.19
C ILE A 87 23.30 4.35 9.77
N ASP A 88 23.83 4.40 8.54
CA ASP A 88 24.65 5.52 8.05
C ASP A 88 23.78 6.65 7.45
N ASN A 89 23.98 7.88 7.91
CA ASN A 89 23.29 9.09 7.41
C ASN A 89 24.22 10.06 6.65
N ALA A 90 25.48 9.70 6.44
CA ALA A 90 26.48 10.51 5.72
C ALA A 90 26.57 10.15 4.23
N LYS A 91 26.01 9.01 3.81
CA LYS A 91 26.07 8.50 2.43
C LYS A 91 24.76 8.71 1.68
N ARG A 92 24.86 8.92 0.37
CA ARG A 92 23.69 9.04 -0.52
C ARG A 92 23.22 7.67 -1.00
N MET A 93 21.90 7.53 -1.14
CA MET A 93 21.27 6.33 -1.70
C MET A 93 21.05 6.46 -3.21
N THR A 94 21.07 5.31 -3.91
CA THR A 94 20.63 5.20 -5.31
C THR A 94 19.31 4.45 -5.39
N SER A 95 18.60 4.55 -6.52
CA SER A 95 17.33 3.82 -6.73
C SER A 95 17.47 2.31 -6.49
N LEU A 96 18.61 1.71 -6.87
CA LEU A 96 18.89 0.30 -6.60
C LEU A 96 19.03 0.02 -5.10
N ARG A 97 19.75 0.87 -4.37
CA ARG A 97 19.95 0.71 -2.93
C ARG A 97 18.65 0.89 -2.15
N VAL A 98 17.80 1.84 -2.56
CA VAL A 98 16.46 2.01 -1.99
C VAL A 98 15.62 0.76 -2.20
N PHE A 99 15.61 0.21 -3.43
CA PHE A 99 14.87 -1.02 -3.71
C PHE A 99 15.36 -2.21 -2.88
N GLN A 100 16.68 -2.40 -2.76
CA GLN A 100 17.28 -3.47 -1.94
C GLN A 100 16.94 -3.33 -0.45
N ALA A 101 17.06 -2.12 0.11
CA ALA A 101 16.71 -1.84 1.50
C ALA A 101 15.22 -2.12 1.79
N ILE A 102 14.33 -1.72 0.88
CA ILE A 102 12.90 -2.02 1.00
C ILE A 102 12.68 -3.53 0.89
N ALA A 103 13.23 -4.19 -0.12
CA ALA A 103 13.05 -5.63 -0.32
C ALA A 103 13.55 -6.46 0.86
N LYS A 104 14.62 -6.04 1.53
CA LYS A 104 15.17 -6.71 2.71
C LYS A 104 14.29 -6.53 3.96
N ASN A 105 13.72 -5.34 4.13
CA ASN A 105 12.96 -4.98 5.33
C ASN A 105 11.46 -5.30 5.22
N VAL A 106 10.93 -5.48 4.00
CA VAL A 106 9.58 -5.97 3.77
C VAL A 106 9.55 -7.48 4.02
N GLN A 107 9.19 -7.86 5.24
CA GLN A 107 9.05 -9.25 5.65
C GLN A 107 7.60 -9.70 5.63
N GLN A 108 7.38 -11.00 5.44
CA GLN A 108 6.07 -11.63 5.57
C GLN A 108 5.57 -11.46 7.02
N ALA A 109 4.32 -11.03 7.18
CA ALA A 109 3.69 -10.97 8.49
C ALA A 109 3.56 -12.38 9.08
N THR A 110 3.85 -12.50 10.37
CA THR A 110 3.65 -13.71 11.18
C THR A 110 2.93 -13.34 12.47
N GLU A 111 2.55 -14.33 13.28
CA GLU A 111 1.89 -14.07 14.57
C GLU A 111 2.75 -13.28 15.57
N THR A 112 4.07 -13.27 15.39
CA THR A 112 5.03 -12.62 16.32
C THR A 112 5.72 -11.39 15.73
N ILE A 113 5.73 -11.27 14.39
CA ILE A 113 6.46 -10.22 13.68
C ILE A 113 5.49 -9.49 12.74
N ALA A 114 5.39 -8.17 12.92
CA ALA A 114 4.66 -7.31 12.00
C ALA A 114 5.33 -7.32 10.61
N GLY A 115 4.51 -7.41 9.56
CA GLY A 115 5.00 -7.47 8.18
C GLY A 115 3.89 -7.22 7.18
N VAL A 116 4.14 -7.60 5.92
CA VAL A 116 3.14 -7.56 4.86
C VAL A 116 2.51 -8.94 4.67
N ALA A 117 1.23 -8.97 4.37
CA ALA A 117 0.54 -10.20 4.01
C ALA A 117 -0.33 -9.96 2.79
N ARG A 118 -0.46 -11.01 1.97
CA ARG A 118 -1.30 -10.99 0.80
C ARG A 118 -2.77 -11.18 1.17
N ILE A 119 -3.67 -10.69 0.32
CA ILE A 119 -5.10 -10.99 0.44
C ILE A 119 -5.36 -12.46 0.09
N ALA A 120 -6.08 -13.15 0.96
CA ALA A 120 -6.52 -14.53 0.75
C ALA A 120 -7.49 -14.63 -0.43
N SER A 121 -7.39 -15.71 -1.20
CA SER A 121 -8.46 -16.07 -2.15
C SER A 121 -9.67 -16.66 -1.41
N GLN A 122 -10.78 -16.84 -2.12
CA GLN A 122 -11.94 -17.51 -1.55
C GLN A 122 -11.66 -18.99 -1.22
N SER A 123 -10.87 -19.69 -2.05
CA SER A 123 -10.54 -21.10 -1.78
C SER A 123 -9.69 -21.21 -0.52
N GLN A 124 -8.69 -20.33 -0.37
CA GLN A 124 -7.80 -20.29 0.80
C GLN A 124 -8.58 -20.01 2.09
N THR A 125 -9.56 -19.09 2.02
CA THR A 125 -10.44 -18.79 3.15
C THR A 125 -11.30 -20.00 3.53
N ASN A 126 -11.79 -20.76 2.54
CA ASN A 126 -12.62 -21.94 2.78
C ASN A 126 -11.82 -23.15 3.30
N GLU A 127 -10.58 -23.31 2.84
CA GLU A 127 -9.67 -24.38 3.28
C GLU A 127 -9.21 -24.17 4.72
N GLY A 128 -9.05 -22.92 5.16
CA GLY A 128 -8.75 -22.60 6.56
C GLY A 128 -7.37 -23.02 7.06
N VAL A 129 -6.42 -23.27 6.14
CA VAL A 129 -5.06 -23.74 6.46
C VAL A 129 -4.00 -22.63 6.36
N ASN A 130 -4.24 -21.59 5.56
CA ASN A 130 -3.24 -20.57 5.25
C ASN A 130 -3.13 -19.50 6.35
N ASP A 131 -1.94 -19.38 6.95
CA ASP A 131 -1.57 -18.43 8.02
C ASP A 131 -0.81 -17.19 7.51
N VAL A 132 -0.49 -17.13 6.22
CA VAL A 132 0.31 -16.05 5.59
C VAL A 132 -0.54 -15.01 4.84
N THR A 133 -1.87 -15.15 4.87
CA THR A 133 -2.81 -14.28 4.14
C THR A 133 -3.88 -13.66 5.03
N ILE A 134 -4.41 -12.50 4.61
CA ILE A 134 -5.45 -11.76 5.31
C ILE A 134 -6.80 -11.94 4.62
N VAL A 135 -7.84 -12.20 5.41
CA VAL A 135 -9.24 -12.31 4.95
C VAL A 135 -9.85 -10.91 4.79
N THR A 136 -10.53 -10.67 3.67
CA THR A 136 -11.29 -9.42 3.44
C THR A 136 -12.76 -9.58 3.86
N PRO A 137 -13.49 -8.47 4.08
CA PRO A 137 -14.94 -8.53 4.32
C PRO A 137 -15.71 -9.26 3.22
N LYS A 138 -15.24 -9.21 1.96
CA LYS A 138 -15.83 -9.95 0.83
C LYS A 138 -15.70 -11.46 1.04
N ASN A 139 -14.50 -11.92 1.40
CA ASN A 139 -14.24 -13.34 1.63
C ASN A 139 -15.01 -13.86 2.87
N LEU A 140 -15.14 -13.02 3.90
CA LEU A 140 -15.88 -13.34 5.12
C LEU A 140 -17.40 -13.44 4.90
N ARG A 141 -17.97 -12.52 4.11
CA ARG A 141 -19.41 -12.51 3.80
C ARG A 141 -19.79 -13.55 2.74
N PHE A 142 -18.82 -14.08 1.99
CA PHE A 142 -19.10 -15.08 0.97
C PHE A 142 -19.72 -16.34 1.60
N GLY A 143 -20.88 -16.74 1.08
CA GLY A 143 -21.66 -17.85 1.61
C GLY A 143 -22.61 -17.49 2.77
N PHE A 144 -22.57 -16.27 3.30
CA PHE A 144 -23.60 -15.78 4.24
C PHE A 144 -24.69 -15.03 3.47
N ALA A 145 -25.91 -15.59 3.45
CA ALA A 145 -27.07 -14.97 2.83
C ALA A 145 -28.25 -14.95 3.81
N ILE A 146 -29.01 -13.86 3.82
CA ILE A 146 -30.14 -13.68 4.73
C ILE A 146 -31.30 -13.01 4.00
N SER A 147 -32.50 -13.57 4.18
CA SER A 147 -33.76 -12.97 3.76
C SER A 147 -34.73 -12.99 4.93
N LEU A 148 -35.19 -11.80 5.36
CA LEU A 148 -36.10 -11.62 6.51
C LEU A 148 -37.55 -11.35 6.10
N THR A 149 -37.96 -11.90 4.95
CA THR A 149 -39.36 -11.88 4.49
C THR A 149 -40.24 -12.82 5.31
N THR A 150 -41.56 -12.76 5.13
CA THR A 150 -42.53 -13.67 5.77
C THR A 150 -42.13 -15.14 5.61
N ASN A 151 -41.66 -15.51 4.42
CA ASN A 151 -40.98 -16.78 4.17
C ASN A 151 -39.51 -16.47 3.91
N GLY A 152 -38.66 -16.66 4.91
CA GLY A 152 -37.27 -16.21 4.90
C GLY A 152 -36.26 -17.33 5.16
N TYR A 153 -34.98 -16.97 5.14
CA TYR A 153 -33.89 -17.91 5.39
C TYR A 153 -32.61 -17.22 5.87
N ILE A 154 -31.73 -18.02 6.47
CA ILE A 154 -30.33 -17.73 6.76
C ILE A 154 -29.51 -18.90 6.19
N VAL A 155 -28.56 -18.58 5.31
CA VAL A 155 -27.55 -19.49 4.78
C VAL A 155 -26.23 -19.19 5.46
N PHE A 156 -25.63 -20.19 6.09
CA PHE A 156 -24.29 -20.11 6.64
C PHE A 156 -23.26 -20.46 5.57
N PRO A 157 -22.05 -19.85 5.62
CA PRO A 157 -20.97 -20.17 4.72
C PRO A 157 -20.57 -21.66 4.74
N SER A 158 -20.00 -22.12 3.63
CA SER A 158 -19.55 -23.52 3.47
C SER A 158 -18.49 -23.94 4.49
N TRP A 159 -17.63 -23.01 4.93
CA TRP A 159 -16.64 -23.24 5.97
C TRP A 159 -17.24 -23.38 7.38
N LEU A 160 -18.52 -23.03 7.59
CA LEU A 160 -19.31 -23.36 8.78
C LEU A 160 -20.21 -24.60 8.58
N GLY A 161 -19.97 -25.39 7.52
CA GLY A 161 -20.76 -26.57 7.19
C GLY A 161 -21.98 -26.30 6.31
N GLY A 162 -22.19 -25.06 5.84
CA GLY A 162 -23.21 -24.73 4.85
C GLY A 162 -24.65 -24.89 5.35
N LEU A 163 -24.87 -24.78 6.67
CA LEU A 163 -26.20 -24.92 7.27
C LEU A 163 -27.16 -23.87 6.71
N ILE A 164 -28.39 -24.28 6.46
CA ILE A 164 -29.48 -23.41 6.02
C ILE A 164 -30.61 -23.56 7.03
N ILE A 165 -31.08 -22.43 7.55
CA ILE A 165 -32.27 -22.32 8.38
C ILE A 165 -33.29 -21.52 7.57
N GLN A 166 -34.48 -22.07 7.36
CA GLN A 166 -35.55 -21.43 6.60
C GLN A 166 -36.84 -21.44 7.41
N TRP A 167 -37.71 -20.48 7.15
CA TRP A 167 -39.03 -20.46 7.77
C TRP A 167 -40.11 -20.10 6.76
N ILE A 168 -41.30 -20.64 7.02
CA ILE A 168 -42.55 -20.24 6.40
C ILE A 168 -43.36 -19.57 7.51
N GLY A 169 -43.76 -18.32 7.25
CA GLY A 169 -44.65 -17.58 8.14
C GLY A 169 -46.08 -18.14 8.09
N THR A 170 -47.08 -17.31 8.33
CA THR A 170 -48.47 -17.78 8.36
C THR A 170 -48.97 -18.14 6.96
N SER A 171 -49.25 -19.43 6.76
CA SER A 171 -49.87 -20.00 5.56
C SER A 171 -51.12 -20.80 5.91
N THR A 172 -51.95 -21.10 4.93
CA THR A 172 -53.19 -21.87 5.14
C THR A 172 -53.08 -23.23 4.46
N LEU A 173 -53.27 -24.29 5.24
CA LEU A 173 -53.47 -25.62 4.71
C LEU A 173 -54.96 -25.78 4.39
N GLY A 174 -55.33 -25.70 3.10
CA GLY A 174 -56.71 -25.83 2.65
C GLY A 174 -57.14 -27.28 2.35
N ILE A 175 -56.18 -28.15 2.04
CA ILE A 175 -56.39 -29.55 1.66
C ILE A 175 -55.32 -30.40 2.36
N GLN A 176 -55.68 -31.62 2.76
CA GLN A 176 -54.74 -32.54 3.40
C GLN A 176 -53.58 -32.87 2.47
N GLY A 177 -52.35 -32.87 3.00
CA GLY A 177 -51.16 -33.23 2.24
C GLY A 177 -50.76 -32.20 1.17
N ALA A 178 -51.30 -30.97 1.21
CA ALA A 178 -50.90 -29.93 0.27
C ALA A 178 -49.40 -29.61 0.41
N TYR A 179 -48.75 -29.36 -0.73
CA TYR A 179 -47.31 -29.11 -0.78
C TYR A 179 -46.98 -27.66 -0.41
N SER A 180 -46.07 -27.50 0.54
CA SER A 180 -45.51 -26.21 0.94
C SER A 180 -44.07 -26.10 0.45
N SER A 181 -43.77 -25.09 -0.36
CA SER A 181 -42.43 -24.87 -0.91
C SER A 181 -41.56 -23.99 -0.01
N PHE A 182 -40.27 -24.32 0.05
CA PHE A 182 -39.26 -23.45 0.64
C PHE A 182 -38.88 -22.32 -0.33
N THR A 183 -38.48 -21.17 0.22
CA THR A 183 -37.93 -20.06 -0.57
C THR A 183 -36.62 -20.43 -1.24
N LEU A 184 -35.80 -21.28 -0.59
CA LEU A 184 -34.55 -21.82 -1.13
C LEU A 184 -34.58 -23.35 -1.04
N ALA A 185 -34.23 -24.04 -2.12
CA ALA A 185 -34.06 -25.49 -2.05
C ALA A 185 -32.80 -25.84 -1.23
N PHE A 186 -32.90 -26.80 -0.32
CA PHE A 186 -31.72 -27.36 0.35
C PHE A 186 -30.84 -28.08 -0.69
N PRO A 187 -29.57 -27.66 -0.89
CA PRO A 187 -28.72 -28.23 -1.92
C PRO A 187 -28.43 -29.73 -1.77
N ASN A 188 -28.35 -30.24 -0.54
CA ASN A 188 -27.94 -31.62 -0.26
C ASN A 188 -28.98 -32.42 0.54
N ALA A 189 -29.52 -31.83 1.61
CA ALA A 189 -30.41 -32.53 2.54
C ALA A 189 -31.29 -31.58 3.34
N CYS A 190 -32.59 -31.89 3.43
CA CYS A 190 -33.48 -31.34 4.44
C CYS A 190 -33.40 -32.24 5.70
N PHE A 191 -32.81 -31.75 6.78
CA PHE A 191 -32.64 -32.51 8.01
C PHE A 191 -33.94 -32.65 8.78
N GLY A 192 -34.70 -31.56 8.90
CA GLY A 192 -35.96 -31.57 9.64
C GLY A 192 -36.82 -30.36 9.31
N VAL A 193 -38.13 -30.53 9.52
CA VAL A 193 -39.15 -29.48 9.44
C VAL A 193 -39.96 -29.53 10.71
N PHE A 194 -40.17 -28.38 11.32
CA PHE A 194 -40.85 -28.19 12.59
C PHE A 194 -42.05 -27.28 12.34
N PRO A 195 -43.22 -27.86 11.97
CA PRO A 195 -44.42 -27.07 11.74
C PRO A 195 -45.10 -26.72 13.06
N THR A 196 -45.77 -25.58 13.07
CA THR A 196 -46.65 -25.11 14.15
C THR A 196 -48.04 -24.88 13.59
N THR A 197 -49.08 -25.31 14.30
CA THR A 197 -50.46 -24.93 14.00
C THR A 197 -50.77 -23.53 14.49
N LEU A 198 -51.57 -22.80 13.71
CA LEU A 198 -52.28 -21.61 14.15
C LEU A 198 -53.78 -21.86 13.96
N ASN A 199 -54.51 -21.95 15.06
CA ASN A 199 -55.96 -22.11 15.04
C ASN A 199 -56.57 -21.15 16.07
N GLY A 200 -57.42 -20.23 15.61
CA GLY A 200 -57.88 -19.07 16.39
C GLY A 200 -58.90 -19.37 17.49
N SER A 201 -59.48 -20.58 17.52
CA SER A 201 -60.60 -20.88 18.42
C SER A 201 -60.58 -22.26 19.09
N ALA A 202 -59.78 -23.23 18.60
CA ALA A 202 -59.73 -24.59 19.17
C ALA A 202 -58.35 -25.25 18.93
N PRO A 203 -57.89 -26.16 19.80
CA PRO A 203 -56.64 -26.88 19.60
C PRO A 203 -56.71 -27.72 18.31
N ALA A 204 -55.67 -27.62 17.48
CA ALA A 204 -55.48 -28.45 16.30
C ALA A 204 -54.05 -28.97 16.26
N SER A 205 -53.89 -30.22 15.87
CA SER A 205 -52.58 -30.84 15.65
C SER A 205 -52.23 -30.80 14.17
N VAL A 206 -51.00 -30.40 13.84
CA VAL A 206 -50.39 -30.69 12.54
C VAL A 206 -49.40 -31.82 12.67
N SER A 207 -49.35 -32.66 11.65
CA SER A 207 -48.30 -33.65 11.48
C SER A 207 -47.54 -33.40 10.18
N LEU A 208 -46.24 -33.68 10.23
CA LEU A 208 -45.36 -33.57 9.08
C LEU A 208 -45.50 -34.80 8.18
N GLY A 209 -45.73 -34.58 6.89
CA GLY A 209 -45.65 -35.59 5.86
C GLY A 209 -44.23 -35.72 5.28
N PRO A 210 -44.07 -36.24 4.06
CA PRO A 210 -42.77 -36.28 3.39
C PRO A 210 -42.13 -34.88 3.28
N LYS A 211 -40.86 -34.81 3.66
CA LYS A 211 -39.98 -33.65 3.42
C LYS A 211 -39.07 -33.94 2.23
N THR A 212 -38.86 -32.94 1.38
CA THR A 212 -37.97 -32.97 0.23
C THR A 212 -36.94 -31.85 0.35
N LEU A 213 -36.08 -31.70 -0.66
CA LEU A 213 -35.15 -30.58 -0.75
C LEU A 213 -35.86 -29.24 -0.99
N THR A 214 -37.04 -29.25 -1.62
CA THR A 214 -37.72 -28.03 -2.06
C THR A 214 -38.96 -27.70 -1.23
N GLY A 215 -39.36 -28.56 -0.30
CA GLY A 215 -40.56 -28.35 0.49
C GLY A 215 -40.95 -29.54 1.36
N PHE A 216 -42.20 -29.53 1.81
CA PHE A 216 -42.79 -30.58 2.65
C PHE A 216 -44.31 -30.58 2.51
N THR A 217 -44.96 -31.65 2.95
CA THR A 217 -46.42 -31.70 3.10
C THR A 217 -46.81 -31.74 4.56
N LEU A 218 -48.02 -31.24 4.85
CA LEU A 218 -48.61 -31.28 6.19
C LEU A 218 -49.98 -31.93 6.16
N TYR A 219 -50.35 -32.50 7.30
CA TYR A 219 -51.70 -32.95 7.60
C TYR A 219 -52.17 -32.27 8.87
N SER A 220 -53.46 -32.02 8.98
CA SER A 220 -54.05 -31.40 10.16
C SER A 220 -55.28 -32.15 10.64
N SER A 221 -55.56 -32.12 11.93
CA SER A 221 -56.80 -32.65 12.50
C SER A 221 -58.04 -31.85 12.07
N ILE A 222 -57.87 -30.62 11.60
CA ILE A 222 -58.93 -29.71 11.16
C ILE A 222 -58.47 -28.97 9.90
N LEU A 223 -59.35 -28.84 8.90
CA LEU A 223 -59.12 -28.01 7.71
C LEU A 223 -60.26 -27.01 7.52
N PRO A 224 -59.97 -25.79 7.00
CA PRO A 224 -58.64 -25.24 6.79
C PRO A 224 -57.95 -24.94 8.12
N CYS A 225 -56.62 -25.04 8.18
CA CYS A 225 -55.85 -24.60 9.34
C CYS A 225 -54.72 -23.64 8.93
N GLY A 226 -54.45 -22.65 9.78
CA GLY A 226 -53.24 -21.85 9.66
C GLY A 226 -52.03 -22.67 10.13
N PHE A 227 -50.88 -22.45 9.54
CA PHE A 227 -49.63 -23.03 9.99
C PHE A 227 -48.45 -22.08 9.75
N GLY A 228 -47.36 -22.33 10.46
CA GLY A 228 -46.02 -21.85 10.17
C GLY A 228 -45.05 -23.02 10.23
N ALA A 229 -43.81 -22.86 9.76
CA ALA A 229 -42.81 -23.90 9.87
C ALA A 229 -41.39 -23.34 9.90
N ILE A 230 -40.50 -24.02 10.63
CA ILE A 230 -39.06 -23.81 10.54
C ILE A 230 -38.44 -25.09 9.97
N ALA A 231 -37.55 -24.96 8.99
CA ALA A 231 -36.83 -26.06 8.39
C ALA A 231 -35.32 -25.85 8.51
N ILE A 232 -34.59 -26.95 8.73
CA ILE A 232 -33.14 -26.97 8.86
C ILE A 232 -32.58 -27.99 7.87
N GLY A 233 -31.52 -27.63 7.15
CA GLY A 233 -30.89 -28.47 6.16
C GLY A 233 -29.58 -27.88 5.65
N ARG A 234 -29.05 -28.44 4.55
CA ARG A 234 -27.85 -27.96 3.84
C ARG A 234 -27.85 -28.43 2.39
#